data_AF-A0AAE7J9B6-F1
#
_entry.id   AF-A0AAE7J9B6-F1
#
_cell.length_a   1.000
_cell.length_b   1.000
_cell.length_c   1.000
_cell.angle_alpha   90.00
_cell.angle_beta   90.00
_cell.angle_gamma   90.00
#
_symmetry.space_group_name_H-M   'P 1'
#
loop_
_entity.id
_entity.type
_entity.pdbx_description
1 polymer ?
#
loop_
_entity_poly.entity_id
_entity_poly.type
_entity_poly.pdbx_seq_one_letter_code
_entity_poly.pdbx_strand_id
1 'polypeptide(L)'
;MRLSKQSGFTLVEVLIAAVVLSAVMAAVGRLTVAALATGRLQGERTRIEAAVSENIQLIQKADSEFRFDAPEPADQPGSTACSDPSAALKAYIETRSSASTDPSRSLRLRLPDVSRTMRFADTADTLVISYGFEAPERSIGREYRVLELNPNFQARCP
;
A
#
# COMPACT_ATOMS: atom_id res chain seq x y z
N MET A 1 36.01 -25.99 58.04
CA MET A 1 35.20 -25.82 56.81
C MET A 1 33.98 -26.72 56.95
N ARG A 2 32.80 -26.20 57.29
CA ARG A 2 31.59 -27.02 57.45
C ARG A 2 30.97 -27.24 56.08
N LEU A 3 30.94 -28.49 55.60
CA LEU A 3 30.12 -28.85 54.45
C LEU A 3 28.66 -28.78 54.87
N SER A 4 27.92 -27.84 54.26
CA SER A 4 26.46 -27.84 54.29
C SER A 4 25.96 -29.13 53.64
N LYS A 5 25.09 -29.86 54.33
CA LYS A 5 24.41 -31.04 53.81
C LYS A 5 23.44 -30.56 52.73
N GLN A 6 23.79 -30.71 51.46
CA GLN A 6 22.86 -30.46 50.35
C GLN A 6 21.71 -31.47 50.45
N SER A 7 20.56 -31.02 50.96
CA SER A 7 19.32 -31.78 50.91
C SER A 7 18.89 -31.84 49.44
N GLY A 8 18.75 -33.05 48.87
CA GLY A 8 18.24 -33.24 47.52
C GLY A 8 16.74 -32.93 47.42
N PHE A 9 16.28 -32.65 46.21
CA PHE A 9 14.85 -32.43 45.93
C PHE A 9 14.05 -33.72 46.15
N THR A 10 12.83 -33.58 46.67
CA THR A 10 11.92 -34.71 46.78
C THR A 10 11.28 -35.04 45.43
N LEU A 11 10.85 -36.28 45.22
CA LEU A 11 10.20 -36.73 43.98
C LEU A 11 8.98 -35.86 43.62
N VAL A 12 8.22 -35.44 44.64
CA VAL A 12 7.05 -34.56 44.48
C VAL A 12 7.44 -33.19 43.96
N GLU A 13 8.54 -32.63 44.45
CA GLU A 13 9.02 -31.30 44.08
C GLU A 13 9.48 -31.27 42.61
N VAL A 14 10.17 -32.32 42.17
CA VAL A 14 10.57 -32.51 40.77
C VAL A 14 9.33 -32.66 39.87
N LEU A 15 8.31 -33.40 40.32
CA LEU A 15 7.08 -33.59 39.56
C LEU A 15 6.29 -32.29 39.40
N ILE A 16 6.17 -31.49 40.47
CA ILE A 16 5.54 -30.16 40.40
C ILE A 16 6.33 -29.24 39.46
N ALA A 17 7.66 -29.21 39.58
CA ALA A 17 8.51 -28.40 38.72
C ALA A 17 8.36 -28.78 37.24
N ALA A 18 8.28 -30.07 36.92
CA ALA A 18 8.07 -30.54 35.56
C ALA A 18 6.70 -30.11 34.99
N VAL A 19 5.65 -30.16 35.79
CA VAL A 19 4.30 -29.71 35.38
C VAL A 19 4.29 -28.19 35.16
N VAL A 20 4.87 -27.42 36.07
CA VAL A 20 4.95 -25.96 35.93
C VAL A 20 5.77 -25.58 34.69
N LEU A 21 6.93 -26.20 34.49
CA LEU A 21 7.79 -25.93 33.33
C LEU A 21 7.09 -26.28 32.01
N SER A 22 6.39 -27.42 31.95
CA SER A 22 5.66 -27.81 30.75
C SER A 22 4.50 -26.85 30.43
N ALA A 23 3.77 -26.38 31.44
CA ALA A 23 2.74 -25.35 31.27
C ALA A 23 3.31 -24.02 30.77
N VAL A 24 4.45 -23.57 31.32
CA VAL A 24 5.14 -22.34 30.89
C VAL A 24 5.60 -22.48 29.43
N MET A 25 6.23 -23.60 29.07
CA MET A 25 6.69 -23.81 27.69
C MET A 25 5.52 -23.86 26.69
N ALA A 26 4.39 -24.47 27.08
CA ALA A 26 3.17 -24.46 26.26
C ALA A 26 2.61 -23.04 26.07
N ALA A 27 2.61 -22.22 27.12
CA ALA A 27 2.17 -20.83 27.04
C ALA A 27 3.09 -19.99 26.16
N VAL A 28 4.41 -20.09 26.34
CA VAL A 28 5.40 -19.37 25.53
C VAL A 28 5.25 -19.76 24.06
N GLY A 29 5.13 -21.04 23.74
CA GLY A 29 4.94 -21.50 22.36
C GLY A 29 3.74 -20.87 21.66
N ARG A 30 2.61 -20.71 22.38
CA ARG A 30 1.43 -20.02 21.84
C ARG A 30 1.68 -18.54 21.59
N LEU A 31 2.39 -17.86 22.49
CA LEU A 31 2.75 -16.45 22.34
C LEU A 31 3.67 -16.22 21.14
N THR A 32 4.68 -17.08 20.93
CA THR A 32 5.58 -16.96 19.77
C THR A 32 4.83 -17.13 18.45
N VAL A 33 3.93 -18.10 18.36
CA VAL A 33 3.10 -18.31 17.15
C VAL A 33 2.20 -17.10 16.89
N ALA A 34 1.57 -16.54 17.93
CA ALA A 34 0.74 -15.34 17.79
C ALA A 34 1.55 -14.11 17.34
N ALA A 35 2.76 -13.94 17.88
CA ALA A 35 3.67 -12.86 17.48
C ALA A 35 4.10 -12.99 16.01
N LEU A 36 4.43 -14.20 15.54
CA LEU A 36 4.78 -14.47 14.14
C LEU A 36 3.61 -14.21 13.19
N ALA A 37 2.40 -14.65 13.56
CA ALA A 37 1.21 -14.39 12.79
C ALA A 37 0.97 -12.87 12.64
N THR A 38 1.10 -12.12 13.72
CA THR A 38 0.98 -10.65 13.71
C THR A 38 2.06 -10.00 12.86
N GLY A 39 3.31 -10.43 12.97
CA GLY A 39 4.42 -9.91 12.17
C GLY A 39 4.22 -10.12 10.67
N ARG A 40 3.65 -11.27 10.27
CA ARG A 40 3.31 -11.54 8.86
C ARG A 40 2.25 -10.56 8.33
N LEU A 41 1.17 -10.34 9.09
CA LEU A 41 0.11 -9.40 8.70
C LEU A 41 0.66 -7.98 8.55
N GLN A 42 1.48 -7.55 9.52
CA GLN A 42 2.12 -6.22 9.48
C GLN A 42 3.04 -6.07 8.26
N GLY A 43 3.79 -7.11 7.91
CA GLY A 43 4.65 -7.11 6.73
C GLY A 43 3.85 -7.02 5.43
N GLU A 44 2.74 -7.74 5.33
CA GLU A 44 1.85 -7.70 4.18
C GLU A 44 1.19 -6.32 4.02
N ARG A 45 0.69 -5.74 5.12
CA ARG A 45 0.16 -4.37 5.14
C ARG A 45 1.21 -3.38 4.67
N THR A 46 2.41 -3.44 5.24
CA THR A 46 3.51 -2.53 4.88
C THR A 46 3.84 -2.62 3.39
N ARG A 47 3.83 -3.83 2.81
CA ARG A 47 4.04 -4.03 1.38
C ARG A 47 2.95 -3.40 0.52
N ILE A 48 1.67 -3.58 0.90
CA ILE A 48 0.53 -2.99 0.17
C ILE A 48 0.61 -1.46 0.23
N GLU A 49 0.78 -0.90 1.42
CA GLU A 49 0.84 0.55 1.63
C GLU A 49 2.03 1.18 0.89
N ALA A 50 3.19 0.53 0.91
CA ALA A 50 4.36 1.00 0.17
C ALA A 50 4.09 1.07 -1.33
N ALA A 51 3.47 0.04 -1.91
CA ALA A 51 3.16 -0.01 -3.34
C ALA A 51 2.08 1.01 -3.75
N VAL A 52 1.05 1.21 -2.92
CA VAL A 52 0.03 2.24 -3.15
C VAL A 52 0.65 3.63 -3.05
N SER A 53 1.44 3.89 -2.00
CA SER A 53 2.13 5.16 -1.79
C SER A 53 3.09 5.50 -2.92
N GLU A 54 3.88 4.52 -3.39
CA GLU A 54 4.76 4.67 -4.56
C GLU A 54 3.95 5.06 -5.81
N ASN A 55 2.82 4.38 -6.08
CA ASN A 55 1.99 4.70 -7.24
C ASN A 55 1.38 6.10 -7.16
N ILE A 56 0.95 6.53 -5.97
CA ILE A 56 0.45 7.88 -5.72
C ILE A 56 1.54 8.92 -6.04
N GLN A 57 2.75 8.73 -5.53
CA GLN A 57 3.87 9.65 -5.78
C GLN A 57 4.22 9.73 -7.27
N LEU A 58 4.22 8.59 -7.97
CA LEU A 58 4.47 8.55 -9.41
C LEU A 58 3.39 9.30 -10.19
N ILE A 59 2.12 9.19 -9.80
CA ILE A 59 1.02 9.91 -10.43
C ILE A 59 1.11 11.42 -10.16
N GLN A 60 1.37 11.83 -8.91
CA GLN A 60 1.54 13.24 -8.57
C GLN A 60 2.71 13.89 -9.32
N LYS A 61 3.81 13.16 -9.45
CA LYS A 61 4.94 13.58 -10.28
C LYS A 61 4.53 13.70 -11.74
N ALA A 62 3.82 12.73 -12.28
CA ALA A 62 3.36 12.73 -13.66
C ALA A 62 2.39 13.88 -13.95
N ASP A 63 1.49 14.21 -13.03
CA ASP A 63 0.61 15.39 -13.11
C ASP A 63 1.43 16.70 -13.10
N SER A 64 2.43 16.80 -12.22
CA SER A 64 3.34 17.97 -12.17
C SER A 64 4.15 18.15 -13.47
N GLU A 65 4.53 17.04 -14.12
CA GLU A 65 5.27 17.01 -15.38
C GLU A 65 4.38 17.13 -16.62
N PHE A 66 3.06 16.97 -16.48
CA PHE A 66 2.15 16.95 -17.61
C PHE A 66 2.10 18.32 -18.28
N ARG A 67 2.40 18.33 -19.58
CA ARG A 67 2.44 19.52 -20.42
C ARG A 67 1.44 19.35 -21.56
N PHE A 68 0.38 20.14 -21.52
CA PHE A 68 -0.64 20.22 -22.58
C PHE A 68 -0.16 21.01 -23.80
N ASP A 69 0.95 21.75 -23.66
CA ASP A 69 1.56 22.63 -24.67
C ASP A 69 2.72 21.95 -25.43
N ALA A 70 2.91 20.64 -25.25
CA ALA A 70 3.90 19.91 -26.03
C ALA A 70 3.56 20.05 -27.53
N PRO A 71 4.53 20.34 -28.41
CA PRO A 71 4.26 20.58 -29.83
C PRO A 71 3.69 19.31 -30.46
N GLU A 72 2.38 19.25 -30.61
CA GLU A 72 1.71 18.29 -31.47
C GLU A 72 2.07 18.59 -32.93
N PRO A 73 2.13 17.57 -33.82
CA PRO A 73 2.23 17.82 -35.25
C PRO A 73 1.08 18.74 -35.69
N ALA A 74 1.38 19.67 -36.61
CA ALA A 74 0.69 20.92 -36.92
C ALA A 74 -0.81 20.88 -37.33
N ASP A 75 -1.50 19.76 -37.14
CA ASP A 75 -2.88 19.52 -37.60
C ASP A 75 -3.92 19.39 -36.47
N GLN A 76 -3.56 19.65 -35.20
CA GLN A 76 -4.51 19.63 -34.08
C GLN A 76 -4.76 21.05 -33.52
N PRO A 77 -6.02 21.53 -33.53
CA PRO A 77 -6.37 22.83 -32.98
C PRO A 77 -6.16 22.82 -31.45
N GLY A 78 -5.72 23.96 -30.91
CA GLY A 78 -5.31 24.16 -29.51
C GLY A 78 -6.07 23.34 -28.46
N SER A 79 -5.28 22.60 -27.67
CA SER A 79 -5.56 21.84 -26.45
C SER A 79 -7.02 21.67 -26.01
N THR A 80 -7.68 20.62 -26.52
CA THR A 80 -8.89 20.01 -25.90
C THR A 80 -8.69 19.62 -24.43
N ALA A 81 -7.44 19.52 -23.98
CA ALA A 81 -7.09 19.32 -22.58
C ALA A 81 -7.56 20.45 -21.65
N CYS A 82 -7.69 21.69 -22.13
CA CYS A 82 -8.16 22.80 -21.30
C CYS A 82 -9.68 22.85 -21.16
N SER A 83 -10.43 22.25 -22.10
CA SER A 83 -11.88 22.12 -21.98
C SER A 83 -12.32 21.01 -21.00
N ASP A 84 -11.49 19.98 -20.82
CA ASP A 84 -11.71 18.92 -19.82
C ASP A 84 -10.35 18.46 -19.25
N PRO A 85 -9.83 19.18 -18.24
CA PRO A 85 -8.52 18.90 -17.67
C PRO A 85 -8.42 17.51 -17.04
N SER A 86 -9.48 17.09 -16.35
CA SER A 86 -9.56 15.81 -15.66
C SER A 86 -9.53 14.64 -16.64
N ALA A 87 -10.27 14.73 -17.75
CA ALA A 87 -10.26 13.69 -18.77
C ALA A 87 -8.92 13.58 -19.49
N ALA A 88 -8.27 14.72 -19.78
CA ALA A 88 -6.94 14.73 -20.38
C ALA A 88 -5.89 14.08 -19.46
N LEU A 89 -5.88 14.45 -18.18
CA LEU A 89 -4.98 13.83 -17.19
C LEU A 89 -5.24 12.32 -17.05
N LYS A 90 -6.52 11.90 -17.04
CA LYS A 90 -6.88 10.48 -16.98
C LYS A 90 -6.32 9.71 -18.18
N ALA A 91 -6.53 10.20 -19.39
CA ALA A 91 -6.02 9.58 -20.62
C ALA A 91 -4.49 9.48 -20.62
N TYR A 92 -3.82 10.51 -20.12
CA TYR A 92 -2.36 10.52 -19.96
C TYR A 92 -1.88 9.43 -18.99
N ILE A 93 -2.53 9.31 -17.82
CA ILE A 93 -2.19 8.30 -16.81
C ILE A 93 -2.46 6.88 -17.36
N GLU A 94 -3.58 6.66 -18.03
CA GLU A 94 -3.94 5.37 -18.64
C GLU A 94 -2.91 4.94 -19.69
N THR A 95 -2.52 5.86 -20.57
CA THR A 95 -1.51 5.62 -21.61
C THR A 95 -0.15 5.27 -21.00
N ARG A 96 0.30 6.02 -19.99
CA ARG A 96 1.58 5.72 -19.29
C ARG A 96 1.52 4.45 -18.44
N SER A 97 0.32 3.98 -18.09
CA SER A 97 0.12 2.73 -17.37
C SER A 97 0.18 1.51 -18.28
N SER A 98 -0.16 1.66 -19.57
CA SER A 98 -0.18 0.57 -20.56
C SER A 98 1.07 0.51 -21.45
N ALA A 99 1.67 1.65 -21.78
CA ALA A 99 2.67 1.76 -22.85
C ALA A 99 4.14 1.77 -22.39
N SER A 100 4.43 1.83 -21.09
CA SER A 100 5.80 2.09 -20.61
C SER A 100 6.60 0.79 -20.36
N THR A 101 7.61 0.56 -21.20
CA THR A 101 8.64 -0.49 -21.02
C THR A 101 9.70 -0.09 -19.98
N ASP A 102 9.84 1.21 -19.69
CA ASP A 102 10.74 1.72 -18.66
C ASP A 102 10.08 1.61 -17.28
N PRO A 103 10.60 0.75 -16.38
CA PRO A 103 10.03 0.58 -15.05
C PRO A 103 9.99 1.87 -14.23
N SER A 104 10.85 2.85 -14.52
CA SER A 104 10.99 4.10 -13.77
C SER A 104 9.95 5.15 -14.17
N ARG A 105 9.33 4.99 -15.35
CA ARG A 105 8.34 5.91 -15.92
C ARG A 105 6.94 5.31 -16.01
N SER A 106 6.82 4.01 -15.81
CA SER A 106 5.54 3.31 -15.80
C SER A 106 4.69 3.75 -14.62
N LEU A 107 3.46 4.19 -14.91
CA LEU A 107 2.44 4.48 -13.88
C LEU A 107 1.63 3.24 -13.51
N ARG A 108 2.04 2.07 -13.98
CA ARG A 108 1.38 0.80 -13.70
C ARG A 108 1.49 0.45 -12.23
N LEU A 109 0.36 0.17 -11.60
CA LEU A 109 0.33 -0.38 -10.25
C LEU A 109 0.89 -1.81 -10.27
N ARG A 110 1.92 -2.05 -9.44
CA ARG A 110 2.67 -3.33 -9.41
C ARG A 110 2.21 -4.26 -8.30
N LEU A 111 0.92 -4.29 -8.01
CA LEU A 111 0.32 -5.23 -7.07
C LEU A 111 -0.97 -5.79 -7.69
N PRO A 112 -1.07 -7.12 -7.94
CA PRO A 112 -2.26 -7.71 -8.55
C PRO A 112 -3.47 -7.69 -7.62
N ASP A 113 -3.24 -7.73 -6.31
CA ASP A 113 -4.29 -7.78 -5.28
C ASP A 113 -4.87 -6.40 -4.94
N VAL A 114 -4.35 -5.34 -5.58
CA VAL A 114 -4.85 -3.97 -5.43
C VAL A 114 -5.51 -3.54 -6.73
N SER A 115 -6.79 -3.26 -6.66
CA SER A 115 -7.56 -2.69 -7.77
C SER A 115 -7.42 -1.17 -7.80
N ARG A 116 -7.12 -0.59 -8.98
CA ARG A 116 -7.12 0.87 -9.18
C ARG A 116 -8.22 1.26 -10.14
N THR A 117 -9.04 2.24 -9.75
CA THR A 117 -10.10 2.81 -10.60
C THR A 117 -9.97 4.32 -10.64
N MET A 118 -10.36 4.92 -11.77
CA MET A 118 -10.28 6.36 -11.99
C MET A 118 -11.65 6.87 -12.42
N ARG A 119 -12.19 7.83 -11.66
CA ARG A 119 -13.50 8.43 -11.87
C ARG A 119 -13.38 9.94 -11.78
N PHE A 120 -14.30 10.65 -12.43
CA PHE A 120 -14.42 12.08 -12.27
C PHE A 120 -15.29 12.36 -11.03
N ALA A 121 -14.92 13.37 -10.25
CA ALA A 121 -15.79 13.89 -9.21
C ALA A 121 -17.00 14.58 -9.85
N ASP A 122 -18.03 14.86 -9.03
CA ASP A 122 -19.21 15.60 -9.49
C ASP A 122 -18.86 17.01 -10.02
N THR A 123 -17.72 17.55 -9.57
CA THR A 123 -17.05 18.71 -10.17
C THR A 123 -16.10 18.23 -11.27
N ALA A 124 -16.33 18.64 -12.53
CA ALA A 124 -15.59 18.19 -13.72
C ALA A 124 -14.06 18.44 -13.67
N ASP A 125 -13.59 19.25 -12.72
CA ASP A 125 -12.18 19.63 -12.56
C ASP A 125 -11.37 18.72 -11.63
N THR A 126 -11.96 17.64 -11.10
CA THR A 126 -11.26 16.73 -10.18
C THR A 126 -11.28 15.28 -10.66
N LEU A 127 -10.09 14.70 -10.80
CA LEU A 127 -9.87 13.29 -11.05
C LEU A 127 -9.69 12.54 -9.72
N VAL A 128 -10.56 11.57 -9.46
CA VAL A 128 -10.51 10.71 -8.28
C VAL A 128 -9.95 9.35 -8.64
N ILE A 129 -8.83 8.99 -8.02
CA ILE A 129 -8.15 7.71 -8.18
C ILE A 129 -8.34 6.90 -6.90
N SER A 130 -9.05 5.79 -6.99
CA SER A 130 -9.35 4.91 -5.86
C SER A 130 -8.57 3.60 -5.97
N TYR A 131 -7.80 3.29 -4.95
CA TYR A 131 -7.12 2.02 -4.74
C TYR A 131 -7.91 1.19 -3.74
N GLY A 132 -8.39 0.02 -4.15
CA GLY A 132 -9.14 -0.90 -3.29
C GLY A 132 -8.42 -2.23 -3.13
N PHE A 133 -8.30 -2.70 -1.89
CA PHE A 133 -7.64 -3.97 -1.54
C PHE A 133 -8.28 -4.60 -0.30
N GLU A 134 -8.11 -5.91 -0.12
CA GLU A 134 -8.51 -6.59 1.12
C GLU A 134 -7.43 -6.39 2.18
N ALA A 135 -7.84 -6.00 3.38
CA ALA A 135 -6.95 -5.87 4.52
C ALA A 135 -6.38 -7.25 4.90
N PRO A 136 -5.07 -7.33 5.22
CA PRO A 136 -4.47 -8.57 5.71
C PRO A 136 -5.14 -9.10 6.99
N GLU A 137 -5.66 -8.19 7.81
CA GLU A 137 -6.38 -8.49 9.04
C GLU A 137 -7.81 -8.97 8.74
N ARG A 138 -8.13 -10.18 9.21
CA ARG A 138 -9.43 -10.84 8.98
C ARG A 138 -10.66 -10.06 9.46
N SER A 139 -10.48 -9.07 10.34
CA SER A 139 -11.56 -8.31 10.95
C SER A 139 -11.91 -7.01 10.21
N ILE A 140 -11.09 -6.56 9.24
CA ILE A 140 -11.25 -5.24 8.62
C ILE A 140 -11.96 -5.35 7.25
N GLY A 141 -11.74 -6.44 6.51
CA GLY A 141 -12.34 -6.62 5.18
C GLY A 141 -11.71 -5.68 4.15
N ARG A 142 -12.52 -5.01 3.33
CA ARG A 142 -12.01 -4.21 2.20
C ARG A 142 -11.67 -2.78 2.62
N GLU A 143 -10.49 -2.32 2.23
CA GLU A 143 -10.00 -0.96 2.46
C GLU A 143 -9.82 -0.19 1.15
N TYR A 144 -9.86 1.14 1.27
CA TYR A 144 -9.65 2.05 0.16
C TYR A 144 -8.61 3.12 0.50
N ARG A 145 -7.82 3.52 -0.50
CA ARG A 145 -7.02 4.75 -0.49
C ARG A 145 -7.49 5.59 -1.67
N VAL A 146 -7.77 6.86 -1.42
CA VAL A 146 -8.33 7.77 -2.42
C VAL A 146 -7.36 8.91 -2.61
N LEU A 147 -7.02 9.17 -3.87
CA LEU A 147 -6.23 10.31 -4.31
C LEU A 147 -7.14 11.19 -5.18
N GLU A 148 -7.30 12.43 -4.76
CA GLU A 148 -8.02 13.43 -5.54
C GLU A 148 -7.00 14.37 -6.18
N LEU A 149 -7.11 14.54 -7.49
CA LEU A 149 -6.19 15.36 -8.28
C LEU A 149 -6.98 16.45 -8.96
N ASN A 150 -6.55 17.69 -8.73
CA ASN A 150 -6.87 18.80 -9.59
C ASN A 150 -5.68 18.97 -10.56
N PRO A 151 -5.86 18.78 -11.88
CA PRO A 151 -4.74 18.78 -12.82
C PRO A 151 -3.92 20.07 -12.76
N ASN A 152 -2.63 19.94 -12.43
CA ASN A 152 -1.76 21.11 -12.19
C ASN A 152 -1.66 22.06 -13.40
N PHE A 153 -1.80 21.54 -14.61
CA PHE A 153 -1.74 22.33 -15.83
C PHE A 153 -2.95 23.23 -16.05
N GLN A 154 -4.09 22.99 -15.37
CA GLN A 154 -5.31 23.78 -15.53
C GLN A 154 -5.08 25.27 -15.25
N ALA A 155 -4.19 25.61 -14.31
CA ALA A 155 -3.81 26.99 -14.01
C ALA A 155 -3.12 27.73 -15.17
N ARG A 156 -2.73 27.02 -16.23
CA ARG A 156 -2.06 27.55 -17.42
C ARG A 156 -2.98 27.57 -18.64
N CYS A 157 -4.22 27.12 -18.50
CA CYS A 157 -5.21 27.20 -19.56
C CYS A 157 -5.63 28.68 -19.79
N PRO A 158 -5.80 29.09 -21.05
CA PRO A 158 -6.11 30.47 -21.43
C PRO A 158 -7.52 30.91 -21.04
#